data_AF-A0A534HMD8-F1
#
_entry.id   AF-A0A534HMD8-F1
#
_cell.length_a   1.000
_cell.length_b   1.000
_cell.length_c   1.000
_cell.angle_alpha   90.00
_cell.angle_beta   90.00
_cell.angle_gamma   90.00
#
_symmetry.space_group_name_H-M   'P 1'
#
loop_
_entity.id
_entity.type
_entity.pdbx_description
1 polymer ?
#
loop_
_entity_poly.entity_id
_entity_poly.type
_entity_poly.pdbx_seq_one_letter_code
_entity_poly.pdbx_strand_id
1 'polypeptide(L)'
;MNWLLKFVLYMIAAAGFCGGWVAMAQEAEGHHQHDDMRAVDVIPGDSLYQLSIALQTADDQTVKIADLRGQPLVVTMFYSHCTSVCPLLTAQVQRLVHGLTPTER
;
A
#
# COMPACT_ATOMS: atom_id res chain seq x y z
N MET A 1 24.44 -43.26 40.40
CA MET A 1 23.60 -43.48 39.20
C MET A 1 22.80 -42.25 38.75
N ASN A 2 22.36 -41.37 39.67
CA ASN A 2 21.55 -40.19 39.33
C ASN A 2 22.36 -38.97 38.83
N TRP A 3 23.70 -39.05 38.85
CA TRP A 3 24.59 -37.96 38.44
C TRP A 3 24.91 -38.00 36.94
N LEU A 4 25.14 -39.19 36.39
CA LEU A 4 25.31 -39.40 34.94
C LEU A 4 24.03 -39.06 34.15
N LEU A 5 22.85 -39.41 34.68
CA LEU A 5 21.58 -39.09 34.03
C LEU A 5 21.32 -37.58 33.96
N LYS A 6 21.69 -36.84 35.03
CA LYS A 6 21.58 -35.37 35.07
C LYS A 6 22.56 -34.70 34.10
N PHE A 7 23.78 -35.22 33.97
CA PHE A 7 24.78 -34.69 33.03
C PHE A 7 24.37 -34.89 31.57
N VAL A 8 23.82 -36.06 31.23
CA VAL A 8 23.32 -36.34 29.87
C VAL A 8 22.12 -35.45 29.52
N LEU A 9 21.18 -35.24 30.46
CA LEU A 9 20.06 -34.30 30.26
C LEU A 9 20.52 -32.85 30.09
N TYR A 10 21.53 -32.40 30.85
CA TYR A 10 22.05 -31.03 30.76
C TYR A 10 22.81 -30.77 29.45
N MET A 11 23.52 -31.78 28.93
CA MET A 11 24.24 -31.69 27.64
C MET A 11 23.30 -31.71 26.43
N ILE A 12 22.17 -32.43 26.50
CA ILE A 12 21.12 -32.36 25.45
C ILE A 12 20.48 -30.96 25.41
N ALA A 13 20.30 -30.32 26.57
CA ALA A 13 19.74 -28.97 26.63
C ALA A 13 20.73 -27.88 26.13
N ALA A 14 22.04 -28.07 26.29
CA ALA A 14 23.06 -27.10 25.87
C ALA A 14 23.49 -27.23 24.39
N ALA A 15 23.29 -28.40 23.75
CA ALA A 15 23.59 -28.61 22.33
C ALA A 15 22.54 -28.01 21.37
N GLY A 16 21.44 -27.44 21.90
CA GLY A 16 20.40 -26.79 21.11
C GLY A 16 20.66 -25.31 20.75
N PHE A 17 21.79 -24.71 21.15
CA PHE A 17 22.00 -23.26 20.99
C PHE A 17 23.34 -22.83 20.35
N CYS A 18 24.05 -23.74 19.67
CA CYS A 18 25.23 -23.39 18.87
C CYS A 18 25.24 -24.18 17.55
N GLY A 19 24.59 -23.63 16.54
CA GLY A 19 24.46 -24.18 15.19
C GLY A 19 23.22 -23.58 14.55
N GLY A 20 23.19 -22.27 14.28
CA GLY A 20 24.10 -21.68 13.31
C GLY A 20 23.38 -21.68 11.96
N TRP A 21 22.59 -20.62 11.76
CA TRP A 21 22.20 -20.05 10.48
C TRP A 21 22.25 -20.94 9.24
N VAL A 22 21.10 -21.45 8.81
CA VAL A 22 20.62 -21.06 7.49
C VAL A 22 19.24 -20.48 7.70
N ALA A 23 19.18 -19.15 7.68
CA ALA A 23 17.95 -18.44 7.43
C ALA A 23 17.48 -18.83 6.02
N MET A 24 16.64 -19.85 5.90
CA MET A 24 15.69 -19.95 4.79
C MET A 24 14.39 -19.28 5.22
N ALA A 25 14.45 -17.97 5.37
CA ALA A 25 13.32 -17.12 5.04
C ALA A 25 13.63 -16.60 3.63
N GLN A 26 13.44 -17.45 2.61
CA GLN A 26 13.23 -16.91 1.27
C GLN A 26 11.80 -16.41 1.23
N GLU A 27 11.76 -15.09 1.30
CA GLU A 27 10.63 -14.21 1.08
C GLU A 27 9.89 -14.61 -0.20
N ALA A 28 8.60 -14.32 -0.17
CA ALA A 28 7.69 -14.52 -1.27
C ALA A 28 8.14 -13.72 -2.51
N GLU A 29 8.73 -14.38 -3.51
CA GLU A 29 8.79 -13.85 -4.88
C GLU A 29 7.51 -14.23 -5.63
N GLY A 30 6.38 -13.77 -5.09
CA GLY A 30 5.20 -13.53 -5.90
C GLY A 30 5.36 -12.16 -6.53
N HIS A 31 6.08 -12.05 -7.65
CA HIS A 31 5.99 -10.87 -8.50
C HIS A 31 4.55 -10.81 -9.02
N HIS A 32 3.71 -10.04 -8.33
CA HIS A 32 2.39 -9.70 -8.82
C HIS A 32 2.57 -9.04 -10.20
N GLN A 33 2.20 -9.76 -11.26
CA GLN A 33 2.10 -9.17 -12.58
C GLN A 33 1.06 -8.07 -12.49
N HIS A 34 1.54 -6.83 -12.52
CA HIS A 34 0.70 -5.67 -12.73
C HIS A 34 0.24 -5.73 -14.18
N ASP A 35 -0.92 -6.35 -14.41
CA ASP A 35 -1.63 -6.21 -15.67
C ASP A 35 -1.96 -4.73 -15.84
N ASP A 36 -1.40 -4.12 -16.88
CA ASP A 36 -1.62 -2.73 -17.22
C ASP A 36 -3.11 -2.51 -17.48
N MET A 37 -3.72 -1.61 -16.70
CA MET A 37 -5.16 -1.45 -16.66
C MET A 37 -5.61 -0.63 -17.87
N ARG A 38 -5.95 -1.34 -18.96
CA ARG A 38 -6.34 -0.72 -20.23
C ARG A 38 -7.56 0.18 -20.07
N ALA A 39 -7.45 1.43 -20.55
CA ALA A 39 -8.58 2.34 -20.62
C ALA A 39 -9.72 1.74 -21.46
N VAL A 40 -10.94 1.81 -20.94
CA VAL A 40 -12.15 1.33 -21.62
C VAL A 40 -12.77 2.48 -22.41
N ASP A 41 -13.13 2.22 -23.67
CA ASP A 41 -13.66 3.22 -24.62
C ASP A 41 -15.08 3.71 -24.25
N VAL A 42 -15.85 2.86 -23.57
CA VAL A 42 -17.19 3.17 -23.06
C VAL A 42 -17.16 3.22 -21.54
N ILE A 43 -17.58 4.35 -20.98
CA ILE A 43 -17.66 4.52 -19.53
C ILE A 43 -18.85 3.72 -18.99
N PRO A 44 -18.63 2.73 -18.10
CA PRO A 44 -19.70 1.98 -17.43
C PRO A 44 -20.68 2.91 -16.73
N GLY A 45 -21.98 2.59 -16.73
CA GLY A 45 -23.04 3.47 -16.22
C GLY A 45 -23.02 3.74 -14.70
N ASP A 46 -22.17 3.03 -13.96
CA ASP A 46 -21.90 3.15 -12.52
C ASP A 46 -20.55 3.83 -12.22
N SER A 47 -19.89 4.38 -13.24
CA SER A 47 -18.67 5.15 -13.08
C SER A 47 -18.90 6.43 -12.27
N LEU A 48 -17.88 6.81 -11.48
CA LEU A 48 -17.85 8.10 -10.79
C LEU A 48 -18.06 9.29 -11.73
N TYR A 49 -17.71 9.13 -13.01
CA TYR A 49 -17.88 10.16 -14.00
C TYR A 49 -19.33 10.39 -14.47
N GLN A 50 -20.31 9.58 -14.05
CA GLN A 50 -21.74 9.90 -14.25
C GLN A 50 -22.34 10.73 -13.11
N LEU A 51 -21.62 10.96 -12.01
CA LEU A 51 -22.16 11.78 -10.92
C LEU A 51 -22.37 13.21 -11.40
N SER A 52 -23.63 13.64 -11.41
CA SER A 52 -24.05 15.01 -11.69
C SER A 52 -23.93 15.90 -10.44
N ILE A 53 -22.77 15.87 -9.79
CA ILE A 53 -22.45 16.69 -8.61
C ILE A 53 -21.53 17.85 -9.01
N ALA A 54 -21.84 19.04 -8.51
CA ALA A 54 -20.94 20.18 -8.55
C ALA A 54 -20.08 20.17 -7.28
N LEU A 55 -18.76 20.14 -7.45
CA LEU A 55 -17.79 20.22 -6.36
C LEU A 55 -17.25 21.64 -6.28
N GLN A 56 -17.15 22.19 -5.08
CA GLN A 56 -16.47 23.45 -4.82
C GLN A 56 -15.01 23.17 -4.47
N THR A 57 -14.08 23.89 -5.08
CA THR A 57 -12.67 23.87 -4.68
C THR A 57 -12.42 24.84 -3.53
N ALA A 58 -11.23 24.76 -2.92
CA ALA A 58 -10.81 25.72 -1.90
C ALA A 58 -10.65 27.16 -2.45
N ASP A 59 -10.49 27.31 -3.77
CA ASP A 59 -10.39 28.60 -4.47
C ASP A 59 -11.76 29.08 -5.01
N ASP A 60 -12.84 28.54 -4.46
CA ASP A 60 -14.23 28.85 -4.80
C ASP A 60 -14.61 28.56 -6.28
N GLN A 61 -13.85 27.70 -6.95
CA GLN A 61 -14.18 27.25 -8.30
C GLN A 61 -15.18 26.10 -8.24
N THR A 62 -16.10 26.05 -9.21
CA THR A 62 -16.98 24.90 -9.39
C THR A 62 -16.41 23.94 -10.43
N VAL A 63 -16.23 22.68 -10.06
CA VAL A 63 -15.73 21.62 -10.94
C VAL A 63 -16.67 20.41 -10.92
N LYS A 64 -16.77 19.68 -12.03
CA LYS A 64 -17.45 18.38 -12.07
C LYS A 64 -16.39 17.29 -12.24
N ILE A 65 -16.62 16.12 -11.62
CA ILE A 65 -15.73 14.96 -11.79
C ILE A 65 -15.62 14.57 -13.28
N ALA A 66 -16.70 14.73 -14.04
CA ALA A 66 -16.73 14.47 -15.48
C ALA A 66 -15.72 15.30 -16.28
N ASP A 67 -15.34 16.48 -15.81
CA ASP A 67 -14.40 17.38 -16.50
C ASP A 67 -12.94 16.95 -16.30
N LEU A 68 -12.66 16.04 -15.36
CA LEU A 68 -11.31 15.54 -15.03
C LEU A 68 -10.92 14.26 -15.78
N ARG A 69 -11.70 13.87 -16.80
CA ARG A 69 -11.44 12.67 -17.61
C ARG A 69 -10.21 12.84 -18.50
N GLY A 70 -9.62 11.73 -18.90
CA GLY A 70 -8.55 11.67 -19.90
C GLY A 70 -7.15 11.47 -19.33
N GLN A 71 -7.02 11.46 -18.01
CA GLN A 71 -5.78 11.17 -17.29
C GLN A 71 -6.08 10.41 -15.99
N PRO A 72 -5.11 9.67 -15.43
CA PRO A 72 -5.22 9.07 -14.11
C PRO A 72 -5.57 10.12 -13.03
N LEU A 73 -6.58 9.84 -12.22
CA LEU A 73 -7.06 10.74 -11.16
C LEU A 73 -7.00 10.03 -9.80
N VAL A 74 -6.21 10.57 -8.87
CA VAL A 74 -6.14 10.11 -7.49
C VAL A 74 -6.99 11.03 -6.60
N VAL A 75 -7.99 10.46 -5.94
CA VAL A 75 -8.88 11.20 -5.02
C VAL A 75 -8.73 10.63 -3.62
N THR A 76 -8.51 11.50 -2.64
CA THR A 76 -8.52 11.14 -1.21
C THR A 76 -9.40 12.11 -0.44
N MET A 77 -10.01 11.61 0.63
CA MET A 77 -10.71 12.47 1.58
C MET A 77 -9.72 12.98 2.61
N PHE A 78 -9.75 14.28 2.88
CA PHE A 78 -8.90 14.94 3.85
C PHE A 78 -9.72 15.83 4.77
N TYR A 79 -9.47 15.71 6.09
CA TYR A 79 -10.01 16.62 7.09
C TYR A 79 -8.90 17.55 7.56
N SER A 80 -9.06 18.87 7.48
CA SER A 80 -7.96 19.82 7.74
C SER A 80 -7.55 19.98 9.21
N HIS A 81 -8.32 19.41 10.16
CA HIS A 81 -8.20 19.76 11.59
C HIS A 81 -7.54 18.70 12.47
N CYS A 82 -7.15 17.53 11.96
CA CYS A 82 -6.42 16.56 12.78
C CYS A 82 -4.91 16.75 12.63
N THR A 83 -4.21 16.85 13.75
CA THR A 83 -2.78 17.22 13.79
C THR A 83 -1.83 16.06 13.50
N SER A 84 -2.34 14.83 13.42
CA SER A 84 -1.52 13.62 13.27
C SER A 84 -1.82 12.84 11.99
N VAL A 85 -3.08 12.49 11.74
CA VAL A 85 -3.47 11.62 10.61
C VAL A 85 -3.44 12.38 9.29
N CYS A 86 -3.84 13.64 9.30
CA CYS A 86 -3.97 14.48 8.11
C CYS A 86 -2.65 14.75 7.39
N PRO A 87 -1.54 15.10 8.10
CA PRO A 87 -0.25 15.22 7.43
C PRO A 87 0.24 13.88 6.88
N LEU A 88 -0.06 12.76 7.57
CA LEU A 88 0.31 11.43 7.09
C LEU A 88 -0.42 11.08 5.78
N LEU A 89 -1.73 11.31 5.69
CA LEU A 89 -2.52 11.03 4.48
C LEU A 89 -2.00 11.83 3.28
N THR A 90 -1.73 13.12 3.48
CA THR A 90 -1.19 13.98 2.41
C THR A 90 0.18 13.49 1.94
N ALA A 91 1.06 13.11 2.88
CA ALA A 91 2.37 12.57 2.56
C ALA A 91 2.30 11.20 1.85
N GLN A 92 1.27 10.40 2.11
CA GLN A 92 1.05 9.12 1.42
C GLN A 92 0.64 9.35 -0.04
N VAL A 93 -0.28 10.28 -0.30
CA VAL A 93 -0.68 10.62 -1.68
C VAL A 93 0.50 11.18 -2.47
N GLN A 94 1.31 12.07 -1.88
CA GLN A 94 2.52 12.59 -2.53
C GLN A 94 3.50 11.47 -2.88
N ARG A 95 3.74 10.52 -1.96
CA ARG A 95 4.59 9.36 -2.23
C ARG A 95 4.06 8.48 -3.36
N LEU A 96 2.75 8.23 -3.39
CA LEU A 96 2.12 7.48 -4.47
C LEU A 96 2.40 8.17 -5.81
N VAL A 97 2.07 9.45 -5.93
CA VAL A 97 2.21 10.22 -7.19
C VAL A 97 3.68 10.28 -7.65
N HIS A 98 4.63 10.43 -6.73
CA HIS A 98 6.07 10.41 -7.08
C HIS A 98 6.56 9.04 -7.54
N GLY A 99 5.90 7.96 -7.16
CA GLY A 99 6.23 6.60 -7.59
C GLY A 99 5.72 6.24 -8.98
N LEU A 100 4.81 7.04 -9.56
CA LEU A 100 4.20 6.76 -10.87
C LEU A 100 5.17 7.08 -12.02
N THR A 101 5.22 6.17 -12.98
CA THR A 101 5.90 6.36 -14.27
C THR A 101 5.19 7.42 -15.13
N PRO A 102 5.82 7.94 -16.20
CA PRO A 102 5.20 8.94 -17.07
C PRO A 102 3.90 8.47 -17.74
N THR A 103 3.74 7.16 -17.98
CA THR A 103 2.53 6.59 -18.58
C THR A 103 1.38 6.50 -17.58
N GLU A 104 1.69 6.45 -16.27
CA GLU A 104 0.72 6.33 -15.18
C GLU A 104 0.29 7.69 -14.59
N ARG A 105 0.84 8.80 -15.08
CA ARG A 105 0.53 10.18 -14.64
C ARG A 105 -0.32 10.92 -15.67
#